data_AF-A0A1C0VTW6-F1
#
_entry.id   AF-A0A1C0VTW6-F1
#
_cell.length_a   1.000
_cell.length_b   1.000
_cell.length_c   1.000
_cell.angle_alpha   90.00
_cell.angle_beta   90.00
_cell.angle_gamma   90.00
#
_symmetry.space_group_name_H-M   'P 1'
#
loop_
_entity.id
_entity.type
_entity.pdbx_description
1 polymer ?
#
loop_
_entity_poly.entity_id
_entity_poly.type
_entity_poly.pdbx_seq_one_letter_code
_entity_poly.pdbx_strand_id
1 'polypeptide(L)'
;MFPGIFFELINQSPELANAYQFSAVEVKQLSFRLDGVFLPKPKVNEPIYFVEVQFQVDTTFYSRFFSEIFLYLDKTQLQNDWRGVVIYPTRSVESKDTFRYQELLQLPRVQRIYLGFAE
;
A
#
# COMPACT_ATOMS: atom_id res chain seq x y z
N MET A 1 -11.03 -1.66 -5.04
CA MET A 1 -11.41 -0.95 -3.79
C MET A 1 -12.06 0.38 -4.19
N PHE A 2 -13.17 0.78 -3.57
CA PHE A 2 -13.70 2.12 -3.78
C PHE A 2 -12.75 3.14 -3.13
N PRO A 3 -12.30 4.19 -3.84
CA PRO A 3 -11.32 5.14 -3.30
C PRO A 3 -11.69 5.77 -1.96
N GLY A 4 -12.96 6.16 -1.75
CA GLY A 4 -13.39 6.73 -0.46
C GLY A 4 -13.19 5.76 0.73
N ILE A 5 -13.57 4.50 0.55
CA ILE A 5 -13.44 3.45 1.57
C ILE A 5 -11.97 3.24 1.94
N PHE A 6 -11.05 3.31 0.97
CA PHE A 6 -9.61 3.23 1.25
C PHE A 6 -9.16 4.29 2.25
N PHE A 7 -9.55 5.55 2.03
CA PHE A 7 -9.16 6.65 2.90
C PHE A 7 -9.78 6.54 4.29
N GLU A 8 -11.05 6.11 4.39
CA GLU A 8 -11.67 5.80 5.67
C GLU A 8 -10.91 4.71 6.44
N LEU A 9 -10.48 3.64 5.76
CA LEU A 9 -9.72 2.54 6.38
C LEU A 9 -8.39 3.00 6.98
N ILE A 10 -7.76 4.02 6.41
CA ILE A 10 -6.52 4.61 6.94
C ILE A 10 -6.78 5.80 7.89
N ASN A 11 -8.02 5.96 8.39
CA ASN A 11 -8.47 7.06 9.25
C ASN A 11 -8.27 8.46 8.64
N GLN A 12 -8.43 8.57 7.32
CA GLN A 12 -8.45 9.82 6.58
C GLN A 12 -9.88 10.14 6.12
N SER A 13 -10.10 11.39 5.71
CA SER A 13 -11.37 11.82 5.15
C SER A 13 -11.63 11.10 3.81
N PRO A 14 -12.82 10.53 3.57
CA PRO A 14 -13.17 9.90 2.29
C PRO A 14 -13.10 10.88 1.12
N GLU A 15 -13.31 12.18 1.37
CA GLU A 15 -13.18 13.24 0.36
C GLU A 15 -11.76 13.36 -0.18
N LEU A 16 -10.74 12.89 0.55
CA LEU A 16 -9.36 12.86 0.07
C LEU A 16 -9.24 12.02 -1.21
N ALA A 17 -10.12 11.04 -1.43
CA ALA A 17 -10.21 10.29 -2.68
C ALA A 17 -10.32 11.18 -3.93
N ASN A 18 -10.94 12.36 -3.81
CA ASN A 18 -11.06 13.31 -4.91
C ASN A 18 -9.72 13.90 -5.35
N ALA A 19 -8.71 13.88 -4.48
CA ALA A 19 -7.36 14.34 -4.78
C ALA A 19 -6.49 13.25 -5.43
N TYR A 20 -7.02 12.04 -5.62
CA TYR A 20 -6.25 10.89 -6.10
C TYR A 20 -6.83 10.29 -7.39
N GLN A 21 -5.94 9.59 -8.09
CA GLN A 21 -6.26 8.65 -9.16
C GLN A 21 -5.87 7.25 -8.69
N PHE A 22 -6.83 6.33 -8.64
CA PHE A 22 -6.54 4.93 -8.38
C PHE A 22 -6.10 4.23 -9.67
N SER A 23 -4.94 3.58 -9.63
CA SER A 23 -4.34 2.87 -10.75
C SER A 23 -3.91 1.47 -10.32
N ALA A 24 -4.71 0.47 -10.67
CA ALA A 24 -4.32 -0.95 -10.59
C ALA A 24 -3.68 -1.44 -11.91
N VAL A 25 -3.80 -0.65 -12.99
CA VAL A 25 -3.41 -1.03 -14.35
C VAL A 25 -1.95 -0.68 -14.64
N GLU A 26 -1.47 0.50 -14.24
CA GLU A 26 -0.06 0.90 -14.46
C GLU A 26 0.92 -0.02 -13.73
N VAL A 27 0.55 -0.47 -12.53
CA VAL A 27 1.30 -1.45 -11.75
C VAL A 27 1.51 -2.73 -12.56
N LYS A 28 0.42 -3.30 -13.10
CA LYS A 28 0.48 -4.53 -13.89
C LYS A 28 1.19 -4.34 -15.24
N GLN A 29 1.04 -3.17 -15.88
CA GLN A 29 1.72 -2.86 -17.15
C GLN A 29 3.24 -2.68 -16.98
N LEU A 30 3.69 -2.16 -15.84
CA LEU A 30 5.11 -2.09 -15.48
C LEU A 30 5.66 -3.41 -14.91
N SER A 31 4.87 -4.49 -14.96
CA SER A 31 5.18 -5.82 -14.41
C SER A 31 5.30 -5.89 -12.88
N PHE A 32 4.75 -4.91 -12.16
CA PHE A 32 4.58 -4.96 -10.72
C PHE A 32 3.35 -5.78 -10.35
N ARG A 33 3.36 -6.39 -9.16
CA ARG A 33 2.29 -7.28 -8.68
C ARG A 33 1.42 -6.64 -7.60
N LEU A 34 1.65 -5.36 -7.28
CA LEU A 34 0.86 -4.64 -6.29
C LEU A 34 -0.64 -4.63 -6.64
N ASP A 35 -1.49 -4.81 -5.64
CA ASP A 35 -2.95 -4.81 -5.85
C ASP A 35 -3.48 -3.45 -6.30
N GLY A 36 -2.83 -2.36 -5.87
CA GLY A 36 -3.18 -1.02 -6.35
C GLY A 36 -2.24 0.08 -5.89
N VAL A 37 -2.27 1.18 -6.64
CA VAL A 37 -1.57 2.43 -6.32
C VAL A 37 -2.56 3.58 -6.38
N PHE A 38 -2.59 4.42 -5.34
CA PHE A 38 -3.26 5.70 -5.38
C PHE A 38 -2.22 6.78 -5.64
N LEU A 39 -2.31 7.38 -6.83
CA LEU A 39 -1.47 8.48 -7.24
C LEU A 39 -2.16 9.82 -6.92
N PRO A 40 -1.47 10.77 -6.27
CA PRO A 40 -2.00 12.10 -6.11
C PRO A 40 -2.17 12.75 -7.49
N LYS A 41 -3.24 13.53 -7.68
CA LYS A 41 -3.45 14.31 -8.90
C LYS A 41 -2.32 15.34 -9.08
N PRO A 42 -2.07 15.80 -10.32
CA PRO A 42 -1.02 16.79 -10.58
C PRO A 42 -1.12 18.01 -9.65
N LYS A 43 0.03 18.45 -9.12
CA LYS A 43 0.17 19.59 -8.18
C LYS A 43 -0.41 19.37 -6.78
N VAL A 44 -0.90 18.18 -6.45
CA VAL A 44 -1.23 17.80 -5.07
C VAL A 44 0.02 17.26 -4.39
N ASN A 45 0.46 17.89 -3.30
CA ASN A 45 1.62 17.46 -2.52
C ASN A 45 1.23 16.46 -1.42
N GLU A 46 0.65 15.34 -1.84
CA GLU A 46 0.22 14.25 -0.98
C GLU A 46 1.03 12.98 -1.31
N PRO A 47 1.13 11.98 -0.42
CA PRO A 47 1.95 10.80 -0.68
C PRO A 47 1.31 9.86 -1.70
N ILE A 48 2.13 9.06 -2.38
CA ILE A 48 1.68 7.90 -3.13
C ILE A 48 1.31 6.79 -2.15
N TYR A 49 0.11 6.21 -2.26
CA TYR A 49 -0.24 5.01 -1.47
C TYR A 49 -0.10 3.75 -2.31
N PHE A 50 0.73 2.82 -1.85
CA PHE A 50 0.85 1.46 -2.36
C PHE A 50 0.02 0.52 -1.49
N VAL A 51 -0.90 -0.22 -2.09
CA VAL A 51 -1.90 -1.01 -1.38
C VAL A 51 -1.80 -2.48 -1.75
N GLU A 52 -1.86 -3.33 -0.73
CA GLU A 52 -1.81 -4.79 -0.82
C GLU A 52 -2.85 -5.43 0.10
N VAL A 53 -3.54 -6.46 -0.37
CA VAL A 53 -4.50 -7.25 0.41
C VAL A 53 -4.00 -8.69 0.49
N GLN A 54 -3.72 -9.14 1.71
CA GLN A 54 -3.11 -10.45 1.95
C GLN A 54 -4.08 -11.38 2.67
N PHE A 55 -4.50 -12.46 1.99
CA PHE A 55 -5.45 -13.45 2.51
C PHE A 55 -4.79 -14.74 3.04
N GLN A 56 -3.51 -14.95 2.75
CA GLN A 56 -2.75 -16.11 3.20
C GLN A 56 -1.37 -15.71 3.67
N VAL A 57 -0.78 -16.52 4.54
CA VAL A 57 0.59 -16.30 5.00
C VAL A 57 1.55 -16.44 3.82
N ASP A 58 2.27 -15.37 3.50
CA ASP A 58 3.37 -15.37 2.55
C ASP A 58 4.64 -14.83 3.23
N THR A 59 5.59 -15.73 3.47
CA THR A 59 6.87 -15.41 4.14
C THR A 59 7.72 -14.45 3.33
N THR A 60 7.53 -14.40 2.02
CA THR A 60 8.29 -13.53 1.10
C THR A 60 7.61 -12.19 0.84
N PHE A 61 6.38 -11.99 1.34
CA PHE A 61 5.54 -10.83 1.02
C PHE A 61 6.28 -9.51 1.18
N TYR A 62 6.83 -9.22 2.37
CA TYR A 62 7.48 -7.92 2.62
C TYR A 62 8.69 -7.69 1.71
N SER A 63 9.47 -8.74 1.42
CA SER A 63 10.57 -8.64 0.47
C SER A 63 10.10 -8.23 -0.91
N ARG A 64 9.01 -8.84 -1.40
CA ARG A 64 8.44 -8.49 -2.71
C ARG A 64 7.83 -7.10 -2.69
N PHE A 65 7.01 -6.79 -1.68
CA PHE A 65 6.32 -5.52 -1.51
C PHE A 65 7.29 -4.33 -1.55
N PHE A 66 8.34 -4.35 -0.73
CA PHE A 66 9.31 -3.26 -0.72
C PHE A 66 10.14 -3.17 -2.00
N SER A 67 10.53 -4.31 -2.59
CA SER A 67 11.26 -4.32 -3.86
C SER A 67 10.45 -3.68 -4.98
N GLU A 68 9.14 -3.97 -5.04
CA GLU A 68 8.23 -3.41 -6.03
C GLU A 68 7.99 -1.93 -5.82
N ILE A 69 7.78 -1.48 -4.57
CA ILE A 69 7.66 -0.05 -4.24
C ILE A 69 8.91 0.72 -4.67
N PHE A 70 10.10 0.26 -4.28
CA PHE A 70 11.32 1.01 -4.57
C PHE A 70 11.65 1.02 -6.06
N LEU A 71 11.38 -0.08 -6.76
CA LEU A 71 11.54 -0.12 -8.22
C LEU A 71 10.47 0.74 -8.93
N TYR A 72 9.26 0.88 -8.38
CA TYR A 72 8.27 1.82 -8.91
C TYR A 72 8.78 3.26 -8.75
N LEU A 73 9.24 3.62 -7.55
CA LEU A 73 9.76 4.97 -7.29
C LEU A 73 10.95 5.30 -8.20
N ASP A 74 11.89 4.37 -8.39
CA ASP A 74 13.03 4.51 -9.30
C ASP A 74 12.63 4.72 -10.77
N LYS A 75 11.57 4.03 -11.22
CA LYS A 75 11.09 4.12 -12.62
C LYS A 75 10.20 5.33 -12.91
N THR A 76 9.82 6.11 -11.89
CA THR A 76 8.96 7.29 -12.07
C THR A 76 9.70 8.58 -11.74
N GLN A 77 9.26 9.71 -12.30
CA GLN A 77 9.81 11.02 -11.96
C GLN A 77 9.05 11.69 -10.80
N LEU A 78 8.13 10.97 -10.15
CA LEU A 78 7.31 11.50 -9.07
C LEU A 78 8.18 11.77 -7.84
N GLN A 79 8.01 12.94 -7.24
CA GLN A 79 8.78 13.40 -6.07
C GLN A 79 7.96 13.35 -4.77
N ASN A 80 6.72 12.89 -4.86
CA ASN A 80 5.83 12.73 -3.71
C ASN A 80 6.44 11.76 -2.69
N ASP A 81 6.18 12.00 -1.41
CA ASP A 81 6.43 10.99 -0.37
C ASP A 81 5.62 9.71 -0.67
N TRP A 82 5.90 8.60 0.01
CA TRP A 82 5.16 7.35 -0.19
C TRP A 82 4.72 6.69 1.11
N ARG A 83 3.62 5.94 1.03
CA ARG A 83 3.07 5.15 2.13
C ARG A 83 2.67 3.77 1.64
N GLY A 84 2.96 2.75 2.45
CA GLY A 84 2.45 1.40 2.23
C GLY A 84 1.22 1.14 3.09
N VAL A 85 0.21 0.48 2.53
CA VAL A 85 -0.97 0.02 3.27
C VAL A 85 -1.17 -1.45 2.97
N VAL A 86 -1.13 -2.27 4.02
CA VAL A 86 -1.36 -3.71 3.91
C VAL A 86 -2.60 -4.07 4.70
N ILE A 87 -3.55 -4.71 4.03
CA ILE A 87 -4.83 -5.11 4.61
C ILE A 87 -4.84 -6.61 4.79
N TYR A 88 -5.09 -7.05 6.01
CA TYR A 88 -5.19 -8.45 6.39
C TYR A 88 -6.61 -8.74 6.94
N PRO A 89 -7.18 -9.93 6.69
CA PRO A 89 -8.42 -10.34 7.35
C PRO A 89 -8.19 -10.48 8.86
N THR A 90 -7.08 -11.09 9.28
CA THR A 90 -6.67 -11.24 10.69
C THR A 90 -5.15 -11.13 10.84
N ARG A 91 -4.67 -10.93 12.08
CA ARG A 91 -3.23 -10.87 12.38
C ARG A 91 -2.51 -12.19 12.13
N SER A 92 -3.20 -13.34 12.17
CA SER A 92 -2.56 -14.64 11.96
C SER A 92 -2.08 -14.86 10.51
N VAL A 93 -2.60 -14.06 9.57
CA VAL A 93 -2.22 -14.09 8.15
C VAL A 93 -0.94 -13.28 7.89
N GLU A 94 -0.57 -12.36 8.78
CA GLU A 94 0.63 -11.56 8.63
C GLU A 94 1.90 -12.43 8.73
N SER A 95 2.83 -12.20 7.79
CA SER A 95 4.15 -12.83 7.86
C SER A 95 4.89 -12.43 9.14
N LYS A 96 5.54 -13.39 9.78
CA LYS A 96 6.39 -13.13 10.96
C LYS A 96 7.77 -12.61 10.58
N ASP A 97 8.17 -12.74 9.32
CA ASP A 97 9.49 -12.38 8.80
C ASP A 97 9.62 -10.86 8.56
N THR A 98 9.46 -10.08 9.63
CA THR A 98 9.37 -8.61 9.60
C THR A 98 10.67 -7.90 9.99
N PHE A 99 11.61 -8.61 10.62
CA PHE A 99 12.79 -8.01 11.25
C PHE A 99 13.64 -7.14 10.31
N ARG A 100 13.82 -7.58 9.06
CA ARG A 100 14.60 -6.83 8.04
C ARG A 100 13.96 -5.50 7.61
N TYR A 101 12.69 -5.30 7.94
CA TYR A 101 11.89 -4.16 7.50
C TYR A 101 11.28 -3.42 8.70
N GLN A 102 11.79 -3.69 9.90
CA GLN A 102 11.18 -3.24 11.15
C GLN A 102 11.00 -1.72 11.20
N GLU A 103 11.95 -0.93 10.68
CA GLU A 103 11.86 0.53 10.70
C GLU A 103 10.70 1.01 9.81
N LEU A 104 10.47 0.36 8.67
CA LEU A 104 9.36 0.68 7.77
C LEU A 104 8.01 0.25 8.36
N LEU A 105 7.98 -0.84 9.14
CA LEU A 105 6.77 -1.45 9.69
C LEU A 105 6.38 -0.92 11.09
N GLN A 106 7.34 -0.40 11.85
CA GLN A 106 7.13 0.18 13.19
C GLN A 106 6.84 1.68 13.13
N LEU A 107 7.33 2.37 12.09
CA LEU A 107 7.03 3.77 11.85
C LEU A 107 5.77 3.95 10.98
N PRO A 108 5.23 5.17 10.87
CA PRO A 108 4.04 5.44 10.05
C PRO A 108 4.24 5.22 8.54
N ARG A 109 5.38 4.68 8.10
CA ARG A 109 5.68 4.44 6.68
C ARG A 109 4.78 3.36 6.09
N VAL A 110 4.50 2.32 6.87
CA VAL A 110 3.58 1.24 6.48
C VAL A 110 2.49 1.07 7.52
N GLN A 111 1.24 1.22 7.11
CA GLN A 111 0.07 0.93 7.94
C GLN A 111 -0.42 -0.49 7.68
N ARG A 112 -0.54 -1.28 8.75
CA ARG A 112 -1.10 -2.63 8.72
C ARG A 112 -2.51 -2.59 9.30
N ILE A 113 -3.50 -2.91 8.48
CA ILE A 113 -4.92 -2.90 8.84
C ILE A 113 -5.38 -4.33 8.99
N TYR A 114 -6.05 -4.64 10.08
CA TYR A 114 -6.63 -5.97 10.34
C TYR A 114 -8.14 -5.81 10.44
N LEU A 115 -8.89 -6.48 9.56
CA LEU A 115 -10.34 -6.32 9.47
C LEU A 115 -11.10 -7.08 10.57
N GLY A 116 -10.48 -8.08 11.19
CA GLY A 116 -11.04 -8.83 12.31
C GLY A 116 -12.03 -9.94 11.91
N PHE A 117 -12.12 -10.27 10.63
CA PHE A 117 -12.96 -11.37 10.14
C PHE A 117 -12.12 -12.64 10.01
N ALA A 118 -12.46 -13.69 10.75
CA ALA A 118 -11.93 -15.04 10.53
C ALA A 118 -12.74 -15.73 9.42
N GLU A 119 -12.06 -16.45 8.53
CA GLU A 119 -12.72 -17.41 7.62
C GLU A 119 -13.42 -18.52 8.40
#